data_AF-A0A1F1ZRZ2-F1
#
_entry.id   AF-A0A1F1ZRZ2-F1
#
_cell.length_a   1.000
_cell.length_b   1.000
_cell.length_c   1.000
_cell.angle_alpha   90.00
_cell.angle_beta   90.00
_cell.angle_gamma   90.00
#
_symmetry.space_group_name_H-M   'P 1'
#
loop_
_entity.id
_entity.type
_entity.pdbx_description
1 polymer ?
#
loop_
_entity_poly.entity_id
_entity_poly.type
_entity_poly.pdbx_seq_one_letter_code
_entity_poly.pdbx_strand_id
1 'polypeptide(L)'
;MHVPHTVTDYRDVQPMVESTTDMVAAALQRSPVWERMRTASLPLHARAAYLEQHWEGLKVLNDALETAGCATQLACALRDYADALGTALDRAHATAKWREHHVTMPSMLEFRRRVAQLVEARNAVGIAAHAVVRLAAAGACPMHGHPHISPCPAVTVVATEEDEEAFAEELSAATLMVLAHGSDVCRSYPVDHDRDASCALTAAKIRNALR
;
A
#
# COMPACT_ATOMS: atom_id res chain seq x y z
N MET A 1 24.15 8.12 -16.32
CA MET A 1 23.03 8.53 -17.19
C MET A 1 22.02 7.39 -17.19
N HIS A 2 20.90 7.56 -16.50
CA HIS A 2 19.80 6.57 -16.49
C HIS A 2 18.78 7.05 -17.53
N VAL A 3 18.56 6.25 -18.57
CA VAL A 3 17.57 6.57 -19.61
C VAL A 3 16.23 6.06 -19.10
N PRO A 4 15.19 6.91 -19.00
CA PRO A 4 13.88 6.44 -18.57
C PRO A 4 13.32 5.48 -19.62
N HIS A 5 13.09 4.23 -19.21
CA HIS A 5 12.48 3.21 -20.06
C HIS A 5 10.95 3.36 -20.02
N THR A 6 10.42 4.37 -20.71
CA THR A 6 9.07 4.29 -21.26
C THR A 6 9.17 3.59 -22.60
N VAL A 7 8.57 2.40 -22.72
CA VAL A 7 8.57 1.65 -23.98
C VAL A 7 7.55 2.31 -24.91
N THR A 8 7.96 2.66 -26.14
CA THR A 8 7.06 3.30 -27.13
C THR A 8 5.94 2.39 -27.61
N ASP A 9 6.16 1.07 -27.58
CA ASP A 9 5.20 0.02 -27.89
C ASP A 9 4.96 -0.83 -26.64
N TYR A 10 4.19 -0.29 -25.68
CA TYR A 10 3.75 -1.05 -24.51
C TYR A 10 2.42 -1.75 -24.79
N ARG A 11 2.21 -2.92 -24.18
CA ARG A 11 0.96 -3.67 -24.28
C ARG A 11 -0.10 -3.00 -23.41
N ASP A 12 -1.33 -2.99 -23.92
CA ASP A 12 -2.47 -2.43 -23.18
C ASP A 12 -2.93 -3.38 -22.07
N VAL A 13 -2.40 -3.17 -20.88
CA VAL A 13 -2.82 -3.88 -19.64
C VAL A 13 -3.88 -3.11 -18.86
N GLN A 14 -4.43 -2.02 -19.40
CA GLN A 14 -5.45 -1.22 -18.73
C GLN A 14 -6.68 -2.04 -18.30
N PRO A 15 -7.19 -3.02 -19.09
CA PRO A 15 -8.29 -3.87 -18.65
C PRO A 15 -7.97 -4.68 -17.38
N MET A 16 -6.71 -5.14 -17.23
CA MET A 16 -6.25 -5.84 -16.03
C MET A 16 -6.16 -4.90 -14.84
N VAL A 17 -5.68 -3.68 -15.05
CA VAL A 17 -5.61 -2.63 -14.02
C VAL A 17 -7.00 -2.28 -13.49
N GLU A 18 -7.97 -2.08 -14.37
CA GLU A 18 -9.36 -1.76 -14.00
C GLU A 18 -10.01 -2.92 -13.24
N SER A 19 -9.92 -4.14 -13.78
CA SER A 19 -10.45 -5.33 -13.13
C SER A 19 -9.82 -5.56 -11.74
N THR A 20 -8.51 -5.36 -11.63
CA THR A 20 -7.80 -5.50 -10.35
C THR A 20 -8.20 -4.41 -9.37
N THR A 21 -8.39 -3.18 -9.83
CA THR A 21 -8.81 -2.06 -8.98
C THR A 21 -10.17 -2.34 -8.35
N ASP A 22 -11.14 -2.76 -9.16
CA ASP A 22 -12.49 -3.13 -8.69
C ASP A 22 -12.43 -4.33 -7.73
N MET A 23 -11.64 -5.35 -8.08
CA MET A 23 -11.45 -6.53 -7.24
C MET A 23 -10.87 -6.17 -5.86
N VAL A 24 -9.81 -5.36 -5.84
CA VAL A 24 -9.13 -4.93 -4.59
C VAL A 24 -10.10 -4.12 -3.73
N ALA A 25 -10.82 -3.17 -4.31
CA ALA A 25 -11.81 -2.39 -3.59
C ALA A 25 -12.90 -3.28 -2.99
N ALA A 26 -13.46 -4.22 -3.76
CA ALA A 26 -14.47 -5.16 -3.29
C ALA A 26 -13.93 -6.12 -2.21
N ALA A 27 -12.70 -6.60 -2.35
CA ALA A 27 -12.06 -7.47 -1.37
C ALA A 27 -11.81 -6.74 -0.03
N LEU A 28 -11.34 -5.49 -0.10
CA LEU A 28 -11.15 -4.63 1.07
C LEU A 28 -12.47 -4.36 1.78
N GLN A 29 -13.53 -4.02 1.06
CA GLN A 29 -14.86 -3.76 1.64
C GLN A 29 -15.44 -4.97 2.39
N ARG A 30 -15.10 -6.20 1.96
CA ARG A 30 -15.50 -7.45 2.63
C ARG A 30 -14.53 -7.90 3.73
N SER A 31 -13.42 -7.18 3.93
CA SER A 31 -12.39 -7.60 4.88
C SER A 31 -12.82 -7.38 6.35
N PRO A 32 -12.28 -8.16 7.30
CA PRO A 32 -12.58 -7.97 8.72
C PRO A 32 -12.19 -6.58 9.25
N VAL A 33 -11.09 -6.00 8.75
CA VAL A 33 -10.68 -4.64 9.16
C VAL A 33 -11.72 -3.61 8.73
N TRP A 34 -12.27 -3.76 7.53
CA TRP A 34 -13.30 -2.86 7.02
C TRP A 34 -14.61 -2.97 7.78
N GLU A 35 -15.04 -4.20 8.06
CA GLU A 35 -16.24 -4.44 8.87
C GLU A 35 -16.09 -3.81 10.26
N ARG A 36 -14.92 -3.91 10.87
CA ARG A 36 -14.65 -3.28 12.17
C ARG A 36 -14.55 -1.76 12.11
N MET A 37 -14.04 -1.19 11.02
CA MET A 37 -14.10 0.25 10.79
C MET A 37 -15.55 0.73 10.66
N ARG A 38 -16.37 0.01 9.88
CA ARG A 38 -17.78 0.33 9.61
C ARG A 38 -18.66 0.23 10.85
N THR A 39 -18.49 -0.80 11.66
CA THR A 39 -19.24 -1.04 12.92
C THR A 39 -18.70 -0.23 14.10
N ALA A 40 -17.68 0.60 13.87
CA ALA A 40 -16.95 1.34 14.88
C ALA A 40 -16.29 0.51 15.99
N SER A 41 -16.16 -0.81 15.81
CA SER A 41 -15.48 -1.72 16.74
C SER A 41 -13.95 -1.71 16.59
N LEU A 42 -13.40 -1.03 15.59
CA LEU A 42 -11.98 -0.71 15.49
C LEU A 42 -11.70 0.66 16.13
N PRO A 43 -10.87 0.75 17.19
CA PRO A 43 -10.50 2.02 17.83
C PRO A 43 -9.83 3.00 16.86
N LEU A 44 -9.93 4.31 17.14
CA LEU A 44 -9.39 5.35 16.25
C LEU A 44 -7.89 5.17 15.94
N HIS A 45 -7.07 4.88 16.94
CA HIS A 45 -5.62 4.64 16.75
C HIS A 45 -5.34 3.40 15.89
N ALA A 46 -6.21 2.38 15.92
CA ALA A 46 -6.07 1.20 15.08
C ALA A 46 -6.46 1.49 13.62
N ARG A 47 -7.41 2.40 13.39
CA ARG A 47 -7.71 2.93 12.05
C ARG A 47 -6.55 3.76 11.51
N ALA A 48 -5.95 4.60 12.36
CA ALA A 48 -4.76 5.36 12.00
C ALA A 48 -3.60 4.41 11.63
N ALA A 49 -3.32 3.40 12.45
CA ALA A 49 -2.29 2.39 12.18
C ALA A 49 -2.52 1.65 10.85
N TYR A 50 -3.78 1.38 10.47
CA TYR A 50 -4.12 0.80 9.17
C TYR A 50 -3.78 1.73 8.00
N LEU A 51 -4.11 3.02 8.12
CA LEU A 51 -3.78 4.02 7.10
C LEU A 51 -2.27 4.30 7.03
N GLU A 52 -1.56 4.26 8.17
CA GLU A 52 -0.10 4.37 8.23
C GLU A 52 0.59 3.28 7.39
N GLN A 53 0.07 2.03 7.38
CA GLN A 53 0.63 0.96 6.53
C GLN A 53 0.47 1.31 5.04
N HIS A 54 -0.69 1.82 4.62
CA HIS A 54 -0.87 2.21 3.22
C HIS A 54 0.01 3.38 2.84
N TRP A 55 0.16 4.37 3.72
CA TRP A 55 1.08 5.48 3.55
C TRP A 55 2.54 5.01 3.40
N GLU A 56 3.01 4.12 4.27
CA GLU A 56 4.36 3.55 4.18
C GLU A 56 4.55 2.79 2.85
N GLY A 57 3.56 1.97 2.47
CA GLY A 57 3.60 1.20 1.24
C GLY A 57 3.67 2.06 -0.03
N LEU A 58 2.93 3.17 -0.08
CA LEU A 58 2.98 4.14 -1.18
C LEU A 58 4.39 4.74 -1.33
N LYS A 59 5.02 5.13 -0.21
CA LYS A 59 6.38 5.69 -0.22
C LYS A 59 7.43 4.68 -0.68
N VAL A 60 7.36 3.46 -0.17
CA VAL A 60 8.28 2.38 -0.56
C VAL A 60 8.25 2.13 -2.07
N LEU A 61 7.06 2.16 -2.68
CA LEU A 61 6.91 2.00 -4.13
C LEU A 61 7.33 3.22 -4.93
N ASN A 62 7.07 4.44 -4.43
CA ASN A 62 7.56 5.66 -5.06
C ASN A 62 9.09 5.63 -5.14
N ASP A 63 9.76 5.32 -4.03
CA ASP A 63 11.22 5.25 -3.98
C ASP A 63 11.76 4.14 -4.91
N ALA A 64 11.07 3.00 -5.00
CA ALA A 64 11.43 1.91 -5.90
C ALA A 64 11.31 2.30 -7.39
N LEU A 65 10.23 2.98 -7.78
CA LEU A 65 10.04 3.46 -9.16
C LEU A 65 11.02 4.58 -9.52
N GLU A 66 11.29 5.51 -8.60
CA GLU A 66 12.30 6.56 -8.78
C GLU A 66 13.70 5.94 -8.95
N THR A 67 14.03 4.92 -8.15
CA THR A 67 15.30 4.20 -8.26
C THR A 67 15.42 3.44 -9.58
N ALA A 68 14.34 2.80 -10.03
CA ALA A 68 14.30 2.07 -11.29
C ALA A 68 14.26 2.99 -12.54
N GLY A 69 13.96 4.28 -12.35
CA GLY A 69 13.87 5.25 -13.45
C GLY A 69 12.75 4.96 -14.44
N CYS A 70 11.70 4.24 -14.04
CA CYS A 70 10.60 3.81 -14.90
C CYS A 70 9.23 4.25 -14.35
N ALA A 71 8.19 4.18 -15.20
CA ALA A 71 6.80 4.44 -14.85
C ALA A 71 6.58 5.73 -14.04
N THR A 72 7.12 6.86 -14.54
CA THR A 72 7.10 8.16 -13.87
C THR A 72 5.70 8.63 -13.48
N GLN A 73 4.68 8.31 -14.28
CA GLN A 73 3.29 8.64 -13.96
C GLN A 73 2.77 7.86 -12.74
N LEU A 74 3.11 6.57 -12.60
CA LEU A 74 2.78 5.80 -11.40
C LEU A 74 3.47 6.39 -10.17
N ALA A 75 4.75 6.77 -10.28
CA ALA A 75 5.47 7.42 -9.18
C ALA A 75 4.80 8.75 -8.76
N CYS A 76 4.36 9.58 -9.71
CA CYS A 76 3.60 10.79 -9.40
C CYS A 76 2.28 10.47 -8.66
N ALA A 77 1.51 9.51 -9.14
CA ALA A 77 0.25 9.11 -8.50
C ALA A 77 0.48 8.58 -7.07
N LEU A 78 1.53 7.76 -6.86
CA LEU A 78 1.88 7.25 -5.53
C LEU A 78 2.22 8.39 -4.56
N ARG A 79 2.96 9.40 -5.03
CA ARG A 79 3.32 10.60 -4.26
C ARG A 79 2.07 11.39 -3.86
N ASP A 80 1.17 11.64 -4.80
CA ASP A 80 -0.08 12.37 -4.55
C ASP A 80 -0.95 11.66 -3.52
N TYR A 81 -1.07 10.33 -3.62
CA TYR A 81 -1.76 9.51 -2.62
C TYR A 81 -1.04 9.55 -1.26
N ALA A 82 0.29 9.44 -1.23
CA ALA A 82 1.06 9.47 0.01
C ALA A 82 0.92 10.82 0.73
N ASP A 83 0.90 11.93 -0.01
CA ASP A 83 0.72 13.27 0.55
C ASP A 83 -0.71 13.46 1.07
N ALA A 84 -1.72 12.97 0.34
CA ALA A 84 -3.11 12.99 0.79
C ALA A 84 -3.32 12.18 2.07
N LEU A 85 -2.85 10.92 2.10
CA LEU A 85 -2.93 10.07 3.29
C LEU A 85 -2.14 10.68 4.46
N GLY A 86 -0.95 11.21 4.20
CA GLY A 86 -0.10 11.84 5.20
C GLY A 86 -0.78 13.04 5.85
N THR A 87 -1.45 13.88 5.06
CA THR A 87 -2.21 15.04 5.56
C THR A 87 -3.42 14.60 6.40
N ALA A 88 -4.11 13.52 6.00
CA ALA A 88 -5.20 12.96 6.79
C ALA A 88 -4.73 12.41 8.13
N LEU A 89 -3.57 11.74 8.15
CA LEU A 89 -2.94 11.24 9.37
C LEU A 89 -2.45 12.36 10.27
N ASP A 90 -1.93 13.47 9.72
CA ASP A 90 -1.57 14.65 10.52
C ASP A 90 -2.75 15.19 11.32
N ARG A 91 -3.94 15.23 10.70
CA ARG A 91 -5.18 15.62 11.39
C ARG A 91 -5.58 14.60 12.46
N ALA A 92 -5.44 13.31 12.18
CA ALA A 92 -5.77 12.25 13.12
C ALA A 92 -4.85 12.21 14.35
N HIS A 93 -3.56 12.48 14.16
CA HIS A 93 -2.56 12.51 15.24
C HIS A 93 -2.38 13.89 15.89
N ALA A 94 -3.00 14.95 15.34
CA ALA A 94 -2.81 16.36 15.72
C ALA A 94 -1.35 16.87 15.60
N THR A 95 -0.46 16.11 14.95
CA THR A 95 0.95 16.45 14.76
C THR A 95 1.55 15.63 13.63
N ALA A 96 2.62 16.11 12.98
CA ALA A 96 3.38 15.37 11.98
C ALA A 96 4.34 14.31 12.56
N LYS A 97 4.54 14.29 13.88
CA LYS A 97 5.52 13.41 14.55
C LYS A 97 5.24 11.92 14.37
N TRP A 98 4.01 11.52 14.04
CA TRP A 98 3.70 10.11 13.80
C TRP A 98 4.54 9.52 12.66
N ARG A 99 4.97 10.31 11.68
CA ARG A 99 5.81 9.82 10.56
C ARG A 99 7.11 9.17 11.04
N GLU A 100 7.68 9.68 12.13
CA GLU A 100 8.92 9.16 12.73
C GLU A 100 8.68 7.96 13.67
N HIS A 101 7.44 7.80 14.16
CA HIS A 101 7.12 6.87 15.25
C HIS A 101 6.08 5.80 14.86
N HIS A 102 5.57 5.84 13.63
CA HIS A 102 4.61 4.85 13.14
C HIS A 102 5.22 3.45 13.21
N VAL A 103 4.37 2.47 13.52
CA VAL A 103 4.81 1.09 13.68
C VAL A 103 4.59 0.35 12.38
N THR A 104 5.69 -0.09 11.78
CA THR A 104 5.66 -1.01 10.64
C THR A 104 5.18 -2.39 11.11
N MET A 105 4.08 -2.86 10.52
CA MET A 105 3.50 -4.17 10.85
C MET A 105 4.22 -5.32 10.11
N PRO A 106 4.12 -6.59 10.57
CA PRO A 106 4.82 -7.71 9.95
C PRO A 106 4.59 -7.85 8.44
N SER A 107 3.34 -7.73 7.97
CA SER A 107 3.01 -7.76 6.54
C SER A 107 3.65 -6.62 5.74
N MET A 108 3.89 -5.46 6.36
CA MET A 108 4.62 -4.37 5.72
C MET A 108 6.12 -4.67 5.60
N LEU A 109 6.72 -5.36 6.58
CA LEU A 109 8.10 -5.83 6.46
C LEU A 109 8.26 -6.84 5.32
N GLU A 110 7.32 -7.78 5.18
CA GLU A 110 7.28 -8.73 4.06
C GLU A 110 7.12 -8.02 2.72
N PHE A 111 6.22 -7.04 2.65
CA PHE A 111 6.05 -6.20 1.47
C PHE A 111 7.33 -5.44 1.10
N ARG A 112 7.99 -4.80 2.08
CA ARG A 112 9.25 -4.09 1.86
C ARG A 112 10.35 -5.02 1.35
N ARG A 113 10.42 -6.24 1.89
CA ARG A 113 11.35 -7.26 1.41
C ARG A 113 11.06 -7.63 -0.05
N ARG A 114 9.78 -7.82 -0.41
CA ARG A 114 9.39 -8.11 -1.80
C ARG A 114 9.76 -6.96 -2.74
N VAL A 115 9.46 -5.71 -2.38
CA VAL A 115 9.83 -4.56 -3.22
C VAL A 115 11.36 -4.45 -3.37
N ALA A 116 12.12 -4.68 -2.30
CA ALA A 116 13.58 -4.70 -2.38
C ALA A 116 14.10 -5.78 -3.34
N GLN A 117 13.53 -6.99 -3.29
CA GLN A 117 13.87 -8.07 -4.24
C GLN A 117 13.55 -7.68 -5.69
N LEU A 118 12.41 -7.02 -5.93
CA LEU A 118 12.03 -6.55 -7.27
C LEU A 118 13.00 -5.47 -7.78
N VAL A 119 13.41 -4.54 -6.91
CA VAL A 119 14.41 -3.52 -7.24
C VAL A 119 15.77 -4.15 -7.55
N GLU A 120 16.22 -5.11 -6.74
CA GLU A 120 17.48 -5.83 -6.95
C GLU A 120 17.48 -6.60 -8.28
N ALA A 121 16.37 -7.26 -8.60
CA ALA A 121 16.16 -7.95 -9.87
C ALA A 121 15.89 -7.01 -11.06
N ARG A 122 15.80 -5.69 -10.84
CA ARG A 122 15.41 -4.69 -11.85
C ARG A 122 14.07 -5.02 -12.52
N ASN A 123 13.15 -5.62 -11.77
CA ASN A 123 11.84 -6.04 -12.26
C ASN A 123 10.86 -4.86 -12.21
N ALA A 124 10.92 -4.00 -13.24
CA ALA A 124 10.04 -2.83 -13.37
C ALA A 124 8.55 -3.22 -13.48
N VAL A 125 8.25 -4.32 -14.18
CA VAL A 125 6.89 -4.86 -14.34
C VAL A 125 6.28 -5.21 -12.99
N GLY A 126 7.02 -5.92 -12.14
CA GLY A 126 6.57 -6.28 -10.80
C GLY A 126 6.40 -5.05 -9.91
N ILE A 127 7.33 -4.09 -9.93
CA ILE A 127 7.16 -2.85 -9.14
C ILE A 127 5.90 -2.10 -9.58
N ALA A 128 5.64 -2.03 -10.89
CA ALA A 128 4.43 -1.40 -11.43
C ALA A 128 3.15 -2.13 -11.01
N ALA A 129 3.13 -3.47 -11.01
CA ALA A 129 1.98 -4.25 -10.53
C ALA A 129 1.68 -3.96 -9.06
N HIS A 130 2.71 -3.95 -8.20
CA HIS A 130 2.53 -3.59 -6.78
C HIS A 130 2.06 -2.14 -6.61
N ALA A 131 2.52 -1.21 -7.45
CA ALA A 131 2.06 0.18 -7.47
C ALA A 131 0.57 0.29 -7.80
N VAL A 132 0.10 -0.42 -8.83
CA VAL A 132 -1.32 -0.47 -9.22
C VAL A 132 -2.19 -0.94 -8.06
N VAL A 133 -1.85 -2.09 -7.46
CA VAL A 133 -2.62 -2.64 -6.35
C VAL A 133 -2.60 -1.71 -5.13
N ARG A 134 -1.46 -1.07 -4.84
CA ARG A 134 -1.35 -0.12 -3.73
C ARG A 134 -2.21 1.11 -3.95
N LEU A 135 -2.23 1.67 -5.16
CA LEU A 135 -3.08 2.81 -5.52
C LEU A 135 -4.56 2.44 -5.40
N ALA A 136 -4.96 1.26 -5.89
CA ALA A 136 -6.33 0.76 -5.73
C ALA A 136 -6.72 0.63 -4.24
N ALA A 137 -5.82 0.07 -3.42
CA ALA A 137 -6.06 -0.09 -1.99
C ALA A 137 -6.17 1.26 -1.25
N ALA A 138 -5.30 2.22 -1.58
CA ALA A 138 -5.31 3.56 -1.01
C ALA A 138 -6.57 4.34 -1.43
N GLY A 139 -6.98 4.23 -2.70
CA GLY A 139 -8.22 4.82 -3.23
C GLY A 139 -9.48 4.24 -2.60
N ALA A 140 -9.45 2.96 -2.22
CA ALA A 140 -10.54 2.33 -1.50
C ALA A 140 -10.61 2.72 -0.01
N CYS A 141 -9.57 3.33 0.57
CA CYS A 141 -9.57 3.68 2.00
C CYS A 141 -10.54 4.82 2.31
N PRO A 142 -11.22 4.80 3.48
CA PRO A 142 -12.20 5.81 3.82
C PRO A 142 -11.49 7.07 4.33
N MET A 143 -11.05 7.93 3.41
CA MET A 143 -10.46 9.24 3.73
C MET A 143 -11.54 10.33 3.63
N HIS A 144 -11.82 11.03 4.73
CA HIS A 144 -12.75 12.15 4.70
C HIS A 144 -12.11 13.40 4.09
N GLY A 145 -12.78 13.99 3.09
CA GLY A 145 -12.54 15.37 2.64
C GLY A 145 -11.36 15.60 1.69
N HIS A 146 -10.87 14.58 0.99
CA HIS A 146 -9.83 14.78 -0.03
C HIS A 146 -10.42 14.92 -1.44
N PRO A 147 -9.78 15.73 -2.31
CA PRO A 147 -10.16 15.83 -3.71
C PRO A 147 -10.09 14.46 -4.36
N HIS A 148 -10.92 14.25 -5.39
CA HIS A 148 -10.86 13.07 -6.25
C HIS A 148 -9.41 12.89 -6.71
N ILE A 149 -8.70 11.92 -6.13
CA ILE A 149 -7.34 11.61 -6.58
C ILE A 149 -7.49 10.87 -7.90
N SER A 150 -6.66 11.26 -8.88
CA SER A 150 -6.76 10.77 -10.25
C SER A 150 -6.74 9.23 -10.31
N PRO A 151 -7.44 8.64 -11.30
CA PRO A 151 -7.41 7.20 -11.53
C PRO A 151 -5.97 6.72 -11.76
N CYS A 152 -5.75 5.41 -11.55
CA CYS A 152 -4.46 4.80 -11.79
C CYS A 152 -3.99 5.12 -13.23
N PRO A 153 -2.78 5.70 -13.41
CA PRO A 153 -2.30 6.03 -14.74
C PRO A 153 -1.94 4.77 -15.52
N ALA A 154 -1.75 4.93 -16.84
CA ALA A 154 -1.39 3.84 -17.74
C ALA A 154 -0.03 3.23 -17.36
N VAL A 155 0.05 1.90 -17.44
CA VAL A 155 1.27 1.14 -17.18
C VAL A 155 2.05 1.00 -18.49
N THR A 156 3.26 1.57 -18.54
CA THR A 156 4.05 1.72 -19.77
C THR A 156 5.33 0.86 -19.80
N VAL A 157 5.45 -0.09 -18.87
CA VAL A 157 6.64 -0.94 -18.69
C VAL A 157 6.42 -2.39 -19.16
N VAL A 158 5.20 -2.75 -19.60
CA VAL A 158 4.86 -4.09 -20.11
C VAL A 158 5.04 -4.08 -21.63
N ALA A 159 6.02 -4.80 -22.16
CA ALA A 159 6.35 -4.77 -23.59
C ALA A 159 6.00 -6.08 -24.30
N THR A 160 6.09 -7.21 -23.61
CA THR A 160 5.93 -8.56 -24.17
C THR A 160 4.78 -9.31 -23.53
N GLU A 161 4.36 -10.43 -24.14
CA GLU A 161 3.35 -11.33 -23.57
C GLU A 161 3.85 -11.97 -22.27
N GLU A 162 5.14 -12.29 -22.17
CA GLU A 162 5.77 -12.76 -20.94
C GLU A 162 5.71 -11.69 -19.83
N ASP A 163 5.92 -10.40 -20.18
CA ASP A 163 5.74 -9.31 -19.22
C ASP A 163 4.28 -9.17 -18.77
N GLU A 164 3.32 -9.41 -19.67
CA GLU A 164 1.88 -9.34 -19.36
C GLU A 164 1.48 -10.46 -18.36
N GLU A 165 1.98 -11.67 -18.58
CA GLU A 165 1.80 -12.79 -17.64
C GLU A 165 2.45 -12.49 -16.28
N ALA A 166 3.71 -12.04 -16.28
CA ALA A 166 4.43 -11.66 -15.07
C ALA A 166 3.72 -10.51 -14.32
N PHE A 167 3.16 -9.54 -15.05
CA PHE A 167 2.37 -8.46 -14.48
C PHE A 167 1.13 -9.01 -13.75
N ALA A 168 0.37 -9.91 -14.38
CA ALA A 168 -0.81 -10.53 -13.78
C ALA A 168 -0.48 -11.36 -12.52
N GLU A 169 0.63 -12.10 -12.54
CA GLU A 169 1.12 -12.83 -11.36
C GLU A 169 1.45 -11.88 -10.20
N GLU A 170 2.15 -10.78 -10.48
CA GLU A 170 2.50 -9.80 -9.46
C GLU A 170 1.29 -9.02 -8.94
N LEU A 171 0.28 -8.74 -9.78
CA LEU A 171 -0.98 -8.14 -9.32
C LEU A 171 -1.67 -9.05 -8.28
N SER A 172 -1.66 -10.36 -8.51
CA SER A 172 -2.23 -11.35 -7.60
C SER A 172 -1.44 -11.42 -6.29
N ALA A 173 -0.10 -11.47 -6.37
CA ALA A 173 0.78 -11.48 -5.20
C ALA A 173 0.63 -10.19 -4.36
N ALA A 174 0.62 -9.02 -5.02
CA ALA A 174 0.43 -7.73 -4.37
C ALA A 174 -0.93 -7.63 -3.66
N THR A 175 -2.00 -8.17 -4.26
CA THR A 175 -3.34 -8.17 -3.66
C THR A 175 -3.35 -8.92 -2.33
N LEU A 176 -2.71 -10.09 -2.27
CA LEU A 176 -2.59 -10.86 -1.02
C LEU A 176 -1.83 -10.08 0.06
N MET A 177 -0.75 -9.39 -0.32
CA MET A 177 0.03 -8.57 0.62
C MET A 177 -0.78 -7.40 1.18
N VAL A 178 -1.57 -6.71 0.34
CA VAL A 178 -2.46 -5.63 0.78
C VAL A 178 -3.50 -6.13 1.78
N LEU A 179 -4.14 -7.27 1.51
CA LEU A 179 -5.14 -7.85 2.39
C LEU A 179 -4.54 -8.28 3.75
N ALA A 180 -3.27 -8.69 3.77
CA ALA A 180 -2.57 -9.06 4.99
C ALA A 180 -2.42 -7.89 5.98
N HIS A 181 -2.31 -6.64 5.50
CA HIS A 181 -2.22 -5.47 6.39
C HIS A 181 -3.44 -5.31 7.29
N GLY A 182 -4.64 -5.53 6.75
CA GLY A 182 -5.88 -5.50 7.53
C GLY A 182 -5.92 -6.59 8.61
N SER A 183 -5.38 -7.77 8.30
CA SER A 183 -5.26 -8.89 9.24
C SER A 183 -4.34 -8.55 10.42
N ASP A 184 -3.18 -7.95 10.14
CA ASP A 184 -2.22 -7.55 11.19
C ASP A 184 -2.78 -6.47 12.12
N VAL A 185 -3.51 -5.49 11.57
CA VAL A 185 -4.19 -4.47 12.39
C VAL A 185 -5.24 -5.14 13.27
N CYS A 186 -6.10 -6.00 12.71
CA CYS A 186 -7.11 -6.70 13.50
C CYS A 186 -6.50 -7.55 14.62
N ARG A 187 -5.37 -8.21 14.37
CA ARG A 187 -4.65 -9.02 15.37
C ARG A 187 -3.96 -8.16 16.43
N SER A 188 -3.44 -6.99 16.04
CA SER A 188 -2.77 -6.07 16.95
C SER A 188 -3.74 -5.36 17.88
N TYR A 189 -4.99 -5.18 17.44
CA TYR A 189 -6.05 -4.52 18.17
C TYR A 189 -7.29 -5.42 18.29
N PRO A 190 -7.30 -6.46 19.14
CA PRO A 190 -8.47 -7.32 19.38
C PRO A 190 -9.69 -6.54 19.92
N VAL A 191 -10.88 -7.14 19.79
CA VAL A 191 -12.17 -6.53 20.18
C VAL A 191 -12.27 -6.30 21.69
N ASP A 192 -11.75 -7.23 22.50
CA ASP A 192 -11.87 -7.22 23.97
C ASP A 192 -10.67 -6.54 24.68
N HIS A 193 -10.08 -5.51 24.06
CA HIS A 193 -8.88 -4.90 24.61
C HIS A 193 -9.19 -4.00 25.82
N ASP A 194 -8.63 -4.36 26.97
CA ASP A 194 -8.51 -3.46 28.12
C ASP A 194 -7.61 -2.27 27.73
N ARG A 195 -8.16 -1.05 27.81
CA ARG A 195 -7.57 0.18 27.24
C ARG A 195 -6.21 0.51 27.84
N ASP A 196 -5.95 0.09 29.07
CA ASP A 196 -4.71 0.38 29.81
C ASP A 196 -3.51 -0.47 29.35
N ALA A 197 -3.74 -1.56 28.60
CA ALA A 197 -2.68 -2.45 28.13
C ALA A 197 -1.98 -1.98 26.82
N SER A 198 -2.54 -1.00 26.11
CA SER A 198 -2.21 -0.68 24.71
C SER A 198 -0.77 -0.19 24.47
N CYS A 199 -0.23 0.70 25.31
CA CYS A 199 1.13 1.22 25.12
C CYS A 199 2.22 0.20 25.48
N ALA A 200 1.97 -0.63 26.50
CA ALA A 200 2.91 -1.65 26.94
C ALA A 200 3.00 -2.81 25.95
N LEU A 201 1.89 -3.18 25.30
CA LEU A 201 1.83 -4.33 24.39
C LEU A 201 2.50 -4.05 23.04
N THR A 202 2.36 -2.84 22.49
CA THR A 202 3.04 -2.46 21.23
C THR A 202 4.55 -2.45 21.41
N ALA A 203 5.05 -1.87 22.51
CA ALA A 203 6.48 -1.89 22.85
C ALA A 203 7.00 -3.29 23.22
N ALA A 204 6.17 -4.17 23.79
CA ALA A 204 6.55 -5.54 24.11
C ALA A 204 6.55 -6.45 22.87
N LYS A 205 5.59 -6.30 21.96
CA LYS A 205 5.53 -7.03 20.69
C LYS A 205 6.71 -6.68 19.77
N ILE A 206 7.09 -5.40 19.69
CA ILE A 206 8.29 -4.96 18.95
C ILE A 206 9.57 -5.52 19.60
N ARG A 207 9.69 -5.49 20.94
CA ARG A 207 10.85 -6.07 21.65
C ARG A 207 11.00 -7.58 21.47
N ASN A 208 9.89 -8.32 21.35
CA ASN A 208 9.94 -9.75 21.09
C ASN A 208 10.20 -10.09 19.61
N ALA A 209 9.87 -9.21 18.67
CA ALA A 209 10.17 -9.39 17.25
C ALA A 209 11.63 -9.02 16.87
N LEU A 210 12.33 -8.29 17.75
CA LEU A 210 13.74 -7.90 17.59
C LEU A 210 14.71 -8.78 18.40
N ARG A 211 14.23 -9.90 18.94
CA ARG A 211 15.04 -10.97 19.55
C ARG A 211 15.10 -12.14 18.61
#